data_AF-A0A501WX23-F1
#
_entry.id   AF-A0A501WX23-F1
#
_cell.length_a   1.000
_cell.length_b   1.000
_cell.length_c   1.000
_cell.angle_alpha   90.00
_cell.angle_beta   90.00
_cell.angle_gamma   90.00
#
_symmetry.space_group_name_H-M   'P 1'
#
loop_
_entity.id
_entity.type
_entity.pdbx_description
1 polymer ?
#
loop_
_entity_poly.entity_id
_entity_poly.type
_entity_poly.pdbx_seq_one_letter_code
_entity_poly.pdbx_strand_id
1 'polypeptide(L)'
;MQRNLLNALIAWKNQPVRKPLLIDGARQTGKTYLLQELFGNTFANILRIDFLETPAYKEAFDGSLSPDELLMNIELLTNQAFNPETDLLILDEIGECERAVTSLKYFAEKAPSYFVAASGSNIGLLNTFPVGKVEQYNLRPLTFQEFIYASNEQALIKAFDSQASTPAVHTKLMDKLTDYFFTGGMPEAVSAWYQYKDSSILERVEKVAKIHADLVEGYRRDFGKYAGKVDATLIESVFNSIPAQLSLVSDESVKRFKFKHVHERKSRYSDFETAIHWLNCCRLALPNYP
;
A
#
# COMPACT_ATOMS: atom_id res chain seq x y z
N MET A 1 9.52 -9.62 -5.91
CA MET A 1 9.83 -9.70 -4.45
C MET A 1 8.67 -10.39 -3.74
N GLN A 2 8.94 -11.30 -2.80
CA GLN A 2 7.88 -12.03 -2.07
C GLN A 2 7.12 -11.13 -1.10
N ARG A 3 5.84 -11.42 -0.85
CA ARG A 3 5.00 -10.70 0.13
C ARG A 3 4.36 -11.67 1.10
N ASN A 4 4.47 -11.41 2.40
CA ASN A 4 3.85 -12.23 3.45
C ASN A 4 2.32 -12.26 3.31
N LEU A 5 1.73 -11.15 2.86
CA LEU A 5 0.27 -11.05 2.66
C LEU A 5 -0.26 -12.03 1.61
N LEU A 6 0.59 -12.51 0.68
CA LEU A 6 0.18 -13.47 -0.35
C LEU A 6 -0.48 -14.72 0.24
N ASN A 7 0.04 -15.23 1.37
CA ASN A 7 -0.52 -16.43 2.01
C ASN A 7 -1.98 -16.23 2.42
N ALA A 8 -2.34 -15.04 2.92
CA ALA A 8 -3.72 -14.71 3.26
C ALA A 8 -4.61 -14.62 2.00
N LEU A 9 -4.09 -14.06 0.89
CA LEU A 9 -4.82 -13.97 -0.37
C LEU A 9 -5.07 -15.36 -0.98
N ILE A 10 -4.10 -16.27 -0.87
CA ILE A 10 -4.28 -17.67 -1.28
C ILE A 10 -5.32 -18.38 -0.40
N ALA A 11 -5.29 -18.16 0.91
CA ALA A 11 -6.33 -18.69 1.81
C ALA A 11 -7.72 -18.16 1.44
N TRP A 12 -7.84 -16.87 1.13
CA TRP A 12 -9.07 -16.26 0.60
C TRP A 12 -9.54 -16.90 -0.72
N LYS A 13 -8.62 -17.17 -1.64
CA LYS A 13 -8.93 -17.83 -2.92
C LYS A 13 -9.50 -19.23 -2.73
N ASN A 14 -9.09 -19.94 -1.68
CA ASN A 14 -9.56 -21.29 -1.42
C ASN A 14 -10.92 -21.35 -0.71
N GLN A 15 -11.52 -20.21 -0.34
CA GLN A 15 -12.86 -20.17 0.23
C GLN A 15 -13.92 -20.36 -0.87
N PRO A 16 -14.98 -21.16 -0.64
CA PRO A 16 -16.05 -21.33 -1.63
C PRO A 16 -16.96 -20.10 -1.77
N VAL A 17 -17.10 -19.34 -0.68
CA VAL A 17 -17.88 -18.11 -0.58
C VAL A 17 -16.96 -17.07 0.04
N ARG A 18 -16.77 -15.95 -0.66
CA ARG A 18 -15.80 -14.93 -0.27
C ARG A 18 -16.36 -13.53 -0.46
N LYS A 19 -15.87 -12.59 0.35
CA LYS A 19 -16.08 -11.15 0.11
C LYS A 19 -15.00 -10.65 -0.85
N PRO A 20 -15.24 -9.63 -1.68
CA PRO A 20 -14.17 -9.01 -2.45
C PRO A 20 -13.00 -8.56 -1.55
N LEU A 21 -11.78 -8.76 -2.04
CA LEU A 21 -10.58 -8.26 -1.38
C LEU A 21 -10.43 -6.77 -1.61
N LEU A 22 -10.01 -6.03 -0.59
CA LEU A 22 -9.61 -4.64 -0.73
C LEU A 22 -8.26 -4.39 -0.07
N ILE A 23 -7.25 -4.08 -0.89
CA ILE A 23 -5.90 -3.78 -0.44
C ILE A 23 -5.71 -2.26 -0.38
N ASP A 24 -5.63 -1.74 0.83
CA ASP A 24 -5.34 -0.33 1.13
C ASP A 24 -3.86 -0.15 1.51
N GLY A 25 -3.28 1.02 1.29
CA GLY A 25 -1.90 1.31 1.65
C GLY A 25 -1.34 2.52 0.93
N ALA A 26 -0.27 3.10 1.48
CA ALA A 26 0.41 4.24 0.85
C ALA A 26 0.84 3.93 -0.60
N ARG A 27 1.09 4.96 -1.41
CA ARG A 27 1.60 4.74 -2.77
C ARG A 27 2.95 4.02 -2.73
N GLN A 28 3.27 3.33 -3.82
CA GLN A 28 4.54 2.61 -3.98
C GLN A 28 4.81 1.48 -2.97
N THR A 29 3.83 1.04 -2.17
CA THR A 29 3.99 -0.15 -1.30
C THR A 29 3.89 -1.49 -2.03
N GLY A 30 3.59 -1.50 -3.34
CA GLY A 30 3.55 -2.71 -4.18
C GLY A 30 2.20 -3.42 -4.24
N LYS A 31 1.08 -2.69 -4.11
CA LYS A 31 -0.29 -3.25 -4.16
C LYS A 31 -0.60 -3.91 -5.51
N THR A 32 -0.41 -3.17 -6.60
CA THR A 32 -0.60 -3.68 -7.97
C THR A 32 0.28 -4.89 -8.23
N TYR A 33 1.56 -4.85 -7.85
CA TYR A 33 2.47 -5.99 -8.00
C TYR A 33 2.00 -7.21 -7.20
N LEU A 34 1.53 -7.03 -5.96
CA LEU A 34 0.97 -8.13 -5.17
C LEU A 34 -0.23 -8.77 -5.87
N LEU A 35 -1.18 -7.97 -6.36
CA LEU A 35 -2.40 -8.49 -6.97
C LEU A 35 -2.16 -9.09 -8.35
N GLN A 36 -1.34 -8.45 -9.19
CA GLN A 36 -1.12 -8.86 -10.57
C GLN A 36 -0.03 -9.94 -10.68
N GLU A 37 1.16 -9.71 -10.12
CA GLU A 37 2.33 -10.57 -10.35
C GLU A 37 2.44 -11.72 -9.34
N LEU A 38 2.01 -11.53 -8.10
CA LEU A 38 2.12 -12.60 -7.10
C LEU A 38 0.84 -13.42 -6.99
N PHE A 39 -0.27 -12.74 -6.78
CA PHE A 39 -1.56 -13.39 -6.57
C PHE A 39 -2.22 -13.79 -7.90
N GLY A 40 -2.18 -12.88 -8.88
CA GLY A 40 -2.76 -13.05 -10.20
C GLY A 40 -2.19 -14.24 -10.98
N ASN A 41 -0.89 -14.54 -10.80
CA ASN A 41 -0.23 -15.72 -11.39
C ASN A 41 -0.79 -17.07 -10.91
N THR A 42 -1.72 -17.08 -9.96
CA THR A 42 -2.43 -18.31 -9.57
C THR A 42 -3.73 -18.52 -10.34
N PHE A 43 -4.23 -17.53 -11.08
CA PHE A 43 -5.49 -17.57 -11.84
C PHE A 43 -5.24 -17.92 -13.30
N ALA A 44 -6.30 -18.33 -14.01
CA ALA A 44 -6.19 -18.64 -15.43
C ALA A 44 -5.96 -17.35 -16.24
N ASN A 45 -6.73 -16.31 -15.95
CA ASN A 45 -6.54 -14.97 -16.50
C ASN A 45 -6.72 -13.89 -15.42
N ILE A 46 -6.23 -12.70 -15.75
CA ILE A 46 -6.42 -11.48 -14.96
C ILE A 46 -7.05 -10.44 -15.87
N LEU A 47 -8.17 -9.88 -15.44
CA LEU A 47 -8.80 -8.73 -16.05
C LEU A 47 -8.58 -7.53 -15.11
N ARG A 48 -7.63 -6.66 -15.44
CA ARG A 48 -7.30 -5.49 -14.63
C ARG A 48 -7.88 -4.22 -15.23
N ILE A 49 -8.59 -3.47 -14.39
CA ILE A 49 -9.06 -2.12 -14.66
C ILE A 49 -8.27 -1.17 -13.76
N ASP A 50 -7.67 -0.15 -14.34
CA ASP A 50 -7.02 0.93 -13.60
C ASP A 50 -7.77 2.24 -13.87
N PHE A 51 -8.44 2.76 -12.84
CA PHE A 51 -9.30 3.95 -12.97
C PHE A 51 -8.52 5.26 -13.08
N LEU A 52 -7.23 5.25 -12.74
CA LEU A 52 -6.36 6.40 -12.87
C LEU A 52 -5.70 6.42 -14.25
N GLU A 53 -5.23 5.26 -14.73
CA GLU A 53 -4.62 5.09 -16.06
C GLU A 53 -5.65 5.24 -17.17
N THR A 54 -6.82 4.62 -17.03
CA THR A 54 -7.90 4.66 -18.04
C THR A 54 -9.22 5.12 -17.41
N PRO A 55 -9.43 6.44 -17.24
CA PRO A 55 -10.65 6.98 -16.63
C PRO A 55 -11.96 6.59 -17.33
N ALA A 56 -11.91 6.27 -18.64
CA ALA A 56 -13.08 5.83 -19.41
C ALA A 56 -13.72 4.54 -18.85
N TYR A 57 -12.94 3.68 -18.19
CA TYR A 57 -13.50 2.46 -17.58
C TYR A 57 -14.46 2.72 -16.41
N LYS A 58 -14.53 3.96 -15.90
CA LYS A 58 -15.57 4.36 -14.93
C LYS A 58 -16.97 4.21 -15.51
N GLU A 59 -17.14 4.35 -16.82
CA GLU A 59 -18.43 4.22 -17.53
C GLU A 59 -19.08 2.85 -17.30
N ALA A 60 -18.30 1.78 -17.09
CA ALA A 60 -18.84 0.46 -16.77
C ALA A 60 -19.71 0.44 -15.50
N PHE A 61 -19.50 1.40 -14.60
CA PHE A 61 -20.15 1.47 -13.29
C PHE A 61 -21.28 2.51 -13.22
N ASP A 62 -21.55 3.29 -14.28
CA ASP A 62 -22.55 4.38 -14.26
C ASP A 62 -24.00 3.88 -14.19
N GLY A 63 -24.26 2.67 -14.72
CA GLY A 63 -25.56 2.03 -14.75
C GLY A 63 -25.86 1.15 -13.54
N SER A 64 -26.40 -0.04 -13.80
CA SER A 64 -26.62 -1.06 -12.79
C SER A 64 -25.29 -1.49 -12.15
N LEU A 65 -25.30 -1.71 -10.84
CA LEU A 65 -24.16 -2.27 -10.11
C LEU A 65 -24.32 -3.77 -9.85
N SER A 66 -25.18 -4.46 -10.63
CA SER A 66 -25.27 -5.91 -10.59
C SER A 66 -23.97 -6.53 -11.12
N PRO A 67 -23.40 -7.58 -10.48
CA PRO A 67 -22.15 -8.17 -10.93
C PRO A 67 -22.13 -8.57 -12.42
N ASP A 68 -23.20 -9.18 -12.91
CA ASP A 68 -23.28 -9.66 -14.29
C ASP A 68 -23.31 -8.52 -15.32
N GLU A 69 -24.08 -7.45 -15.06
CA GLU A 69 -24.10 -6.28 -15.96
C GLU A 69 -22.77 -5.51 -15.89
N LEU A 70 -22.16 -5.41 -14.72
CA LEU A 70 -20.84 -4.80 -14.58
C LEU A 70 -19.80 -5.56 -15.39
N LEU A 71 -19.76 -6.89 -15.28
CA LEU A 71 -18.85 -7.70 -16.07
C LEU A 71 -19.09 -7.51 -17.57
N MET A 72 -20.34 -7.58 -18.03
CA MET A 72 -20.67 -7.34 -19.44
C MET A 72 -20.15 -5.98 -19.92
N ASN A 73 -20.36 -4.92 -19.15
CA ASN A 73 -19.87 -3.58 -19.51
C ASN A 73 -18.34 -3.52 -19.52
N ILE A 74 -17.68 -4.14 -18.54
CA ILE A 74 -16.22 -4.20 -18.47
C ILE A 74 -15.66 -4.95 -19.68
N GLU A 75 -16.22 -6.12 -20.01
CA GLU A 75 -15.79 -6.92 -21.16
C GLU A 75 -15.95 -6.13 -22.46
N LEU A 76 -17.04 -5.37 -22.62
CA LEU A 76 -17.27 -4.51 -23.78
C LEU A 76 -16.26 -3.36 -23.88
N LEU A 77 -15.95 -2.69 -22.77
CA LEU A 77 -15.00 -1.57 -22.75
C LEU A 77 -13.54 -2.02 -22.91
N THR A 78 -13.19 -3.19 -22.37
CA THR A 78 -11.83 -3.72 -22.40
C THR A 78 -11.57 -4.62 -23.62
N ASN A 79 -12.64 -5.11 -24.26
CA ASN A 79 -12.60 -6.16 -25.28
C ASN A 79 -11.86 -7.42 -24.81
N GLN A 80 -11.99 -7.73 -23.52
CA GLN A 80 -11.41 -8.91 -22.89
C GLN A 80 -12.53 -9.71 -22.23
N ALA A 81 -12.57 -11.02 -22.49
CA ALA A 81 -13.53 -11.91 -21.85
C ALA A 81 -13.13 -12.18 -20.39
N PHE A 82 -14.12 -12.46 -19.54
CA PHE A 82 -13.93 -12.80 -18.14
C PHE A 82 -14.71 -14.06 -17.76
N ASN A 83 -14.00 -15.08 -17.24
CA ASN A 83 -14.61 -16.27 -16.67
C ASN A 83 -14.71 -16.17 -15.14
N PRO A 84 -15.91 -16.05 -14.56
CA PRO A 84 -16.07 -15.91 -13.12
C PRO A 84 -15.60 -17.09 -12.25
N GLU A 85 -15.40 -18.26 -12.86
CA GLU A 85 -14.93 -19.47 -12.16
C GLU A 85 -13.40 -19.58 -12.08
N THR A 86 -12.67 -18.87 -12.94
CA THR A 86 -11.21 -19.08 -13.09
C THR A 86 -10.39 -17.80 -13.09
N ASP A 87 -11.01 -16.67 -13.38
CA ASP A 87 -10.32 -15.42 -13.67
C ASP A 87 -10.44 -14.45 -12.48
N LEU A 88 -9.40 -13.62 -12.32
CA LEU A 88 -9.35 -12.59 -11.29
C LEU A 88 -9.68 -11.21 -11.89
N LEU A 89 -10.72 -10.56 -11.37
CA LEU A 89 -11.02 -9.16 -11.65
C LEU A 89 -10.23 -8.27 -10.67
N ILE A 90 -9.38 -7.40 -11.20
CA ILE A 90 -8.65 -6.40 -10.41
C ILE A 90 -9.21 -5.01 -10.70
N LEU A 91 -9.71 -4.35 -9.66
CA LEU A 91 -10.15 -2.96 -9.66
C LEU A 91 -9.06 -2.09 -9.00
N ASP A 92 -8.09 -1.63 -9.79
CA ASP A 92 -6.94 -0.87 -9.32
C ASP A 92 -7.23 0.64 -9.26
N GLU A 93 -6.60 1.31 -8.30
CA GLU A 93 -6.91 2.70 -7.92
C GLU A 93 -8.43 2.95 -7.75
N ILE A 94 -9.14 2.01 -7.11
CA ILE A 94 -10.60 2.02 -6.96
C ILE A 94 -11.14 3.29 -6.28
N GLY A 95 -10.31 3.99 -5.50
CA GLY A 95 -10.66 5.26 -4.89
C GLY A 95 -11.01 6.36 -5.90
N GLU A 96 -10.60 6.22 -7.15
CA GLU A 96 -10.95 7.13 -8.24
C GLU A 96 -12.37 6.90 -8.80
N CYS A 97 -13.06 5.84 -8.36
CA CYS A 97 -14.42 5.49 -8.76
C CYS A 97 -15.26 5.03 -7.55
N GLU A 98 -15.94 5.97 -6.87
CA GLU A 98 -16.81 5.65 -5.71
C GLU A 98 -17.91 4.63 -6.05
N ARG A 99 -18.39 4.62 -7.31
CA ARG A 99 -19.39 3.64 -7.77
C ARG A 99 -18.81 2.22 -7.86
N ALA A 100 -17.54 2.07 -8.24
CA ALA A 100 -16.85 0.79 -8.18
C ALA A 100 -16.63 0.34 -6.72
N VAL A 101 -16.32 1.25 -5.81
CA VAL A 101 -16.26 0.93 -4.37
C VAL A 101 -17.61 0.44 -3.85
N THR A 102 -18.70 1.10 -4.26
CA THR A 102 -20.07 0.70 -3.92
C THR A 102 -20.42 -0.68 -4.47
N SER A 103 -19.95 -1.02 -5.67
CA SER A 103 -20.29 -2.29 -6.32
C SER A 103 -19.74 -3.52 -5.58
N LEU A 104 -18.66 -3.38 -4.81
CA LEU A 104 -18.09 -4.45 -3.99
C LEU A 104 -19.14 -5.09 -3.06
N LYS A 105 -20.10 -4.29 -2.57
CA LYS A 105 -21.24 -4.83 -1.80
C LYS A 105 -22.04 -5.85 -2.61
N TYR A 106 -22.35 -5.55 -3.86
CA TYR A 106 -23.17 -6.42 -4.70
C TYR A 106 -22.42 -7.65 -5.16
N PHE A 107 -21.10 -7.56 -5.39
CA PHE A 107 -20.27 -8.75 -5.59
C PHE A 107 -20.33 -9.66 -4.36
N ALA A 108 -20.19 -9.12 -3.15
CA ALA A 108 -20.28 -9.92 -1.92
C ALA A 108 -21.66 -10.56 -1.69
N GLU A 109 -22.74 -9.88 -2.10
CA GLU A 109 -24.12 -10.34 -1.85
C GLU A 109 -24.66 -11.27 -2.94
N LYS A 110 -24.33 -11.00 -4.20
CA LYS A 110 -24.95 -11.65 -5.36
C LYS A 110 -24.00 -12.58 -6.12
N ALA A 111 -22.69 -12.36 -6.01
CA ALA A 111 -21.68 -13.14 -6.72
C ALA A 111 -20.49 -13.53 -5.80
N PRO A 112 -20.73 -14.14 -4.62
CA PRO A 112 -19.67 -14.43 -3.66
C PRO A 112 -18.71 -15.54 -4.10
N SER A 113 -18.97 -16.21 -5.23
CA SER A 113 -18.05 -17.16 -5.85
C SER A 113 -16.96 -16.45 -6.66
N TYR A 114 -17.19 -15.22 -7.13
CA TYR A 114 -16.32 -14.51 -8.07
C TYR A 114 -15.02 -14.08 -7.38
N PHE A 115 -13.94 -14.05 -8.14
CA PHE A 115 -12.66 -13.55 -7.67
C PHE A 115 -12.52 -12.06 -8.01
N VAL A 116 -12.87 -11.21 -7.05
CA VAL A 116 -12.76 -9.76 -7.18
C VAL A 116 -11.79 -9.21 -6.14
N ALA A 117 -10.78 -8.50 -6.60
CA ALA A 117 -9.83 -7.78 -5.76
C ALA A 117 -9.76 -6.31 -6.17
N ALA A 118 -9.65 -5.44 -5.18
CA ALA A 118 -9.55 -4.00 -5.37
C ALA A 118 -8.33 -3.45 -4.64
N SER A 119 -7.80 -2.34 -5.15
CA SER A 119 -6.57 -1.71 -4.66
C SER A 119 -6.71 -0.20 -4.68
N GLY A 120 -6.12 0.50 -3.71
CA GLY A 120 -6.08 1.96 -3.71
C GLY A 120 -5.23 2.55 -2.57
N SER A 121 -4.91 3.83 -2.69
CA SER A 121 -4.10 4.56 -1.71
C SER A 121 -4.87 5.58 -0.86
N ASN A 122 -6.08 5.94 -1.30
CA ASN A 122 -6.92 6.97 -0.68
C ASN A 122 -8.24 6.40 -0.15
N ILE A 123 -8.30 5.10 0.13
CA ILE A 123 -9.54 4.41 0.54
C ILE A 123 -10.11 5.02 1.83
N GLY A 124 -9.24 5.42 2.77
CA GLY A 124 -9.65 6.06 4.01
C GLY A 124 -10.25 7.47 3.86
N LEU A 125 -10.14 8.09 2.68
CA LEU A 125 -10.71 9.41 2.39
C LEU A 125 -12.10 9.34 1.73
N LEU A 126 -12.56 8.15 1.37
CA LEU A 126 -13.84 7.97 0.67
C LEU A 126 -15.02 8.27 1.59
N ASN A 127 -16.05 8.92 1.04
CA ASN A 127 -17.27 9.24 1.78
C ASN A 127 -18.13 8.01 2.06
N THR A 128 -18.04 7.01 1.18
CA THR A 128 -18.83 5.80 1.25
C THR A 128 -17.92 4.58 1.24
N PHE A 129 -18.23 3.61 2.10
CA PHE A 129 -17.47 2.38 2.21
C PHE A 129 -18.42 1.20 2.49
N PRO A 130 -18.28 0.07 1.80
CA PRO A 130 -19.17 -1.08 1.96
C PRO A 130 -18.82 -1.89 3.23
N VAL A 131 -19.14 -1.32 4.40
CA VAL A 131 -18.81 -1.89 5.71
C VAL A 131 -19.31 -3.33 5.84
N GLY A 132 -18.41 -4.22 6.24
CA GLY A 132 -18.72 -5.65 6.44
C GLY A 132 -18.87 -6.46 5.15
N LYS A 133 -18.73 -5.85 3.97
CA LYS A 133 -18.88 -6.51 2.66
C LYS A 133 -17.59 -6.71 1.90
N VAL A 134 -16.46 -6.27 2.45
CA VAL A 134 -15.12 -6.52 1.91
C VAL A 134 -14.25 -7.21 2.94
N GLU A 135 -13.27 -7.96 2.46
CA GLU A 135 -12.15 -8.43 3.27
C GLU A 135 -10.96 -7.50 3.03
N GLN A 136 -10.66 -6.65 4.01
CA GLN A 136 -9.71 -5.56 3.84
C GLN A 136 -8.36 -5.91 4.45
N TYR A 137 -7.30 -5.59 3.70
CA TYR A 137 -5.91 -5.70 4.16
C TYR A 137 -5.18 -4.37 3.97
N ASN A 138 -4.23 -4.09 4.85
CA ASN A 138 -3.34 -2.94 4.71
C ASN A 138 -1.95 -3.41 4.27
N LEU A 139 -1.52 -2.99 3.07
CA LEU A 139 -0.19 -3.30 2.54
C LEU A 139 0.79 -2.16 2.84
N ARG A 140 1.70 -2.42 3.77
CA ARG A 140 2.81 -1.55 4.16
C ARG A 140 4.04 -1.79 3.28
N PRO A 141 5.11 -0.98 3.40
CA PRO A 141 6.43 -1.34 2.88
C PRO A 141 6.85 -2.73 3.35
N LEU A 142 7.84 -3.32 2.68
CA LEU A 142 8.35 -4.64 3.03
C LEU A 142 8.76 -4.67 4.50
N THR A 143 8.36 -5.72 5.20
CA THR A 143 8.86 -6.06 6.53
C THR A 143 10.33 -6.44 6.46
N PHE A 144 11.01 -6.48 7.61
CA PHE A 144 12.40 -6.96 7.66
C PHE A 144 12.54 -8.39 7.13
N GLN A 145 11.58 -9.28 7.43
CA GLN A 145 11.54 -10.63 6.87
C GLN A 145 11.47 -10.61 5.33
N GLU A 146 10.54 -9.85 4.77
CA GLU A 146 10.41 -9.71 3.30
C GLU A 146 11.68 -9.11 2.67
N PHE A 147 12.36 -8.19 3.37
CA PHE A 147 13.66 -7.65 2.97
C PHE A 147 14.77 -8.71 2.97
N ILE A 148 14.82 -9.59 3.99
CA ILE A 148 15.76 -10.71 4.02
C ILE A 148 15.48 -11.66 2.86
N TYR A 149 14.21 -11.96 2.56
CA TYR A 149 13.85 -12.79 1.42
C TYR A 149 14.25 -12.16 0.09
N ALA A 150 14.16 -10.84 -0.04
CA ALA A 150 14.61 -10.12 -1.23
C ALA A 150 16.13 -10.21 -1.47
N SER A 151 16.94 -10.54 -0.45
CA SER A 151 18.39 -10.77 -0.63
C SER A 151 18.74 -11.97 -1.51
N ASN A 152 17.84 -12.96 -1.59
CA ASN A 152 18.08 -14.28 -2.18
C ASN A 152 19.27 -15.05 -1.57
N GLU A 153 19.76 -14.64 -0.39
CA GLU A 153 20.84 -15.31 0.32
C GLU A 153 20.29 -16.52 1.11
N GLN A 154 20.25 -17.69 0.48
CA GLN A 154 19.60 -18.90 1.04
C GLN A 154 20.05 -19.28 2.46
N ALA A 155 21.34 -19.14 2.76
CA ALA A 155 21.86 -19.43 4.10
C ALA A 155 21.33 -18.44 5.16
N LEU A 156 21.21 -17.17 4.81
CA LEU A 156 20.69 -16.12 5.66
C LEU A 156 19.18 -16.29 5.89
N ILE A 157 18.44 -16.58 4.82
CA ILE A 157 17.00 -16.88 4.87
C ILE A 157 16.75 -18.07 5.80
N LYS A 158 17.47 -19.18 5.61
CA LYS A 158 17.37 -20.36 6.47
C LYS A 158 17.69 -20.03 7.93
N ALA A 159 18.73 -19.24 8.19
CA ALA A 159 19.10 -18.84 9.54
C ALA A 159 18.01 -17.97 10.21
N PHE A 160 17.40 -17.05 9.45
CA PHE A 160 16.29 -16.22 9.91
C PHE A 160 15.05 -17.07 10.23
N ASP A 161 14.64 -17.93 9.30
CA ASP A 161 13.43 -18.76 9.43
C ASP A 161 13.53 -19.78 10.56
N SER A 162 14.73 -20.37 10.75
CA SER A 162 14.99 -21.30 11.86
C SER A 162 15.23 -20.60 13.20
N GLN A 163 15.21 -19.26 13.24
CA GLN A 163 15.52 -18.45 14.43
C GLN A 163 16.86 -18.84 15.08
N ALA A 164 17.86 -19.16 14.25
CA ALA A 164 19.16 -19.60 14.72
C ALA A 164 19.83 -18.49 15.55
N SER A 165 20.25 -18.80 16.78
CA SER A 165 20.78 -17.82 17.74
C SER A 165 22.31 -17.98 17.92
N THR A 166 23.06 -17.94 16.82
CA THR A 166 24.52 -17.94 16.87
C THR A 166 25.08 -16.53 16.74
N PRO A 167 26.28 -16.23 17.27
CA PRO A 167 26.91 -14.92 17.11
C PRO A 167 27.04 -14.49 15.64
N ALA A 168 27.39 -15.42 14.75
CA ALA A 168 27.52 -15.15 13.32
C ALA A 168 26.18 -14.76 12.68
N VAL A 169 25.09 -15.42 13.05
CA VAL A 169 23.74 -15.09 12.56
C VAL A 169 23.31 -13.73 13.11
N HIS A 170 23.55 -13.47 14.40
CA HIS A 170 23.24 -12.18 14.99
C HIS A 170 23.95 -11.03 14.28
N THR A 171 25.27 -11.11 14.10
CA THR A 171 26.05 -10.08 13.38
C THR A 171 25.51 -9.86 11.97
N LYS A 172 25.32 -10.94 11.20
CA LYS A 172 24.79 -10.88 9.82
C LYS A 172 23.40 -10.23 9.75
N LEU A 173 22.50 -10.58 10.68
CA LEU A 173 21.15 -10.00 10.71
C LEU A 173 21.16 -8.55 11.17
N MET A 174 22.05 -8.15 12.07
CA MET A 174 22.22 -6.75 12.48
C MET A 174 22.75 -5.87 11.33
N ASP A 175 23.69 -6.39 10.54
CA ASP A 175 24.16 -5.70 9.33
C ASP A 175 22.98 -5.49 8.34
N LYS A 176 22.18 -6.54 8.11
CA LYS A 176 21.00 -6.46 7.24
C LYS A 176 19.90 -5.58 7.81
N LEU A 177 19.76 -5.49 9.13
CA LEU A 177 18.82 -4.59 9.76
C LEU A 177 19.21 -3.13 9.50
N THR A 178 20.52 -2.84 9.52
CA THR A 178 21.04 -1.52 9.16
C THR A 178 20.71 -1.19 7.70
N ASP A 179 20.97 -2.12 6.77
CA ASP A 179 20.57 -1.98 5.37
C ASP A 179 19.06 -1.74 5.21
N TYR A 180 18.24 -2.47 5.98
CA TYR A 180 16.79 -2.34 5.96
C TYR A 180 16.35 -0.94 6.40
N PHE A 181 16.95 -0.37 7.45
CA PHE A 181 16.65 1.00 7.88
C PHE A 181 17.01 2.04 6.81
N PHE A 182 18.09 1.83 6.04
CA PHE A 182 18.41 2.72 4.91
C PHE A 182 17.37 2.65 3.79
N THR A 183 16.84 1.46 3.49
CA THR A 183 15.82 1.30 2.43
C THR A 183 14.41 1.65 2.90
N GLY A 184 14.15 1.60 4.21
CA GLY A 184 12.83 1.76 4.82
C GLY A 184 11.80 0.70 4.39
N GLY A 185 12.25 -0.40 3.76
CA GLY A 185 11.38 -1.43 3.20
C GLY A 185 10.59 -1.01 1.95
N MET A 186 10.77 0.21 1.41
CA MET A 186 10.07 0.62 0.19
C MET A 186 10.49 -0.28 -0.98
N PRO A 187 9.56 -0.95 -1.69
CA PRO A 187 9.90 -1.94 -2.71
C PRO A 187 10.95 -1.48 -3.73
N GLU A 188 10.80 -0.28 -4.30
CA GLU A 188 11.76 0.25 -5.27
C GLU A 188 13.16 0.46 -4.65
N ALA A 189 13.23 1.02 -3.44
CA ALA A 189 14.48 1.21 -2.71
C ALA A 189 15.15 -0.12 -2.36
N VAL A 190 14.38 -1.12 -1.93
CA VAL A 190 14.89 -2.48 -1.65
C VAL A 190 15.40 -3.15 -2.93
N SER A 191 14.66 -3.03 -4.03
CA SER A 191 15.08 -3.55 -5.33
C SER A 191 16.40 -2.93 -5.78
N ALA A 192 16.50 -1.59 -5.73
CA ALA A 192 17.72 -0.88 -6.07
C ALA A 192 18.89 -1.28 -5.15
N TRP A 193 18.65 -1.41 -3.84
CA TRP A 193 19.66 -1.81 -2.87
C TRP A 193 20.33 -3.14 -3.24
N TYR A 194 19.55 -4.13 -3.66
CA TYR A 194 20.06 -5.45 -4.05
C TYR A 194 20.55 -5.52 -5.51
N GLN A 195 19.94 -4.76 -6.42
CA GLN A 195 20.37 -4.67 -7.81
C GLN A 195 21.80 -4.10 -7.92
N TYR A 196 22.13 -3.11 -7.10
CA TYR A 196 23.43 -2.45 -7.08
C TYR A 196 24.36 -2.97 -5.97
N LYS A 197 24.18 -4.22 -5.51
CA LYS A 197 24.97 -4.79 -4.41
C LYS A 197 26.49 -4.80 -4.65
N ASP A 198 26.91 -4.84 -5.91
CA ASP A 198 28.33 -4.87 -6.32
C ASP A 198 28.90 -3.45 -6.52
N SER A 199 28.07 -2.41 -6.45
CA SER A 199 28.47 -1.00 -6.45
C SER A 199 29.00 -0.58 -5.07
N SER A 200 29.66 0.57 -5.02
CA SER A 200 30.13 1.11 -3.74
C SER A 200 28.94 1.43 -2.82
N ILE A 201 29.17 1.39 -1.50
CA ILE A 201 28.13 1.73 -0.52
C ILE A 201 27.61 3.16 -0.72
N LEU A 202 28.48 4.10 -1.11
CA LEU A 202 28.10 5.49 -1.37
C LEU A 202 27.10 5.60 -2.53
N GLU A 203 27.37 4.91 -3.64
CA GLU A 203 26.45 4.89 -4.79
C GLU A 203 25.10 4.27 -4.43
N ARG A 204 25.10 3.17 -3.68
CA ARG A 204 23.86 2.49 -3.25
C ARG A 204 23.00 3.41 -2.38
N VAL A 205 23.62 4.08 -1.41
CA VAL A 205 22.96 5.04 -0.53
C VAL A 205 22.42 6.22 -1.32
N GLU A 206 23.19 6.77 -2.27
CA GLU A 206 22.74 7.89 -3.12
C GLU A 206 21.51 7.51 -3.96
N LYS A 207 21.50 6.31 -4.55
CA LYS A 207 20.35 5.81 -5.32
C LYS A 207 19.10 5.69 -4.45
N VAL A 208 19.21 5.08 -3.27
CA VAL A 208 18.10 4.96 -2.33
C VAL A 208 17.60 6.32 -1.86
N ALA A 209 18.51 7.23 -1.50
CA ALA A 209 18.17 8.59 -1.10
C ALA A 209 17.41 9.35 -2.19
N LYS A 210 17.81 9.18 -3.47
CA LYS A 210 17.11 9.76 -4.61
C LYS A 210 15.69 9.20 -4.76
N ILE A 211 15.52 7.88 -4.67
CA ILE A 211 14.20 7.21 -4.73
C ILE A 211 13.29 7.75 -3.61
N HIS A 212 13.81 7.84 -2.38
CA HIS A 212 13.04 8.37 -1.25
C HIS A 212 12.67 9.84 -1.44
N ALA A 213 13.60 10.67 -1.95
CA ALA A 213 13.32 12.08 -2.22
C ALA A 213 12.22 12.24 -3.28
N ASP A 214 12.28 11.48 -4.37
CA ASP A 214 11.27 11.52 -5.43
C ASP A 214 9.90 11.04 -4.93
N LEU A 215 9.86 10.03 -4.06
CA LEU A 215 8.64 9.56 -3.43
C LEU A 215 8.02 10.62 -2.51
N VAL A 216 8.85 11.27 -1.67
CA VAL A 216 8.40 12.33 -0.77
C VAL A 216 7.85 13.52 -1.56
N GLU A 217 8.50 13.92 -2.64
CA GLU A 217 7.98 14.95 -3.56
C GLU A 217 6.66 14.53 -4.21
N GLY A 218 6.53 13.26 -4.59
CA GLY A 218 5.27 12.69 -5.08
C GLY A 218 4.13 12.85 -4.07
N TYR A 219 4.36 12.50 -2.80
CA TYR A 219 3.37 12.71 -1.75
C TYR A 219 2.99 14.19 -1.56
N ARG A 220 3.96 15.11 -1.62
CA ARG A 220 3.67 16.56 -1.53
C ARG A 220 2.75 17.04 -2.64
N ARG A 221 2.94 16.53 -3.87
CA ARG A 221 2.04 16.84 -5.01
C ARG A 221 0.62 16.29 -4.78
N ASP A 222 0.50 15.11 -4.18
CA ASP A 222 -0.79 14.51 -3.86
C ASP A 222 -1.57 15.30 -2.82
N PHE A 223 -0.90 16.01 -1.89
CA PHE A 223 -1.59 16.83 -0.89
C PHE A 223 -2.46 17.88 -1.57
N GLY A 224 -1.95 18.58 -2.59
CA GLY A 224 -2.77 19.55 -3.35
C GLY A 224 -3.94 18.91 -4.10
N LYS A 225 -3.74 17.72 -4.67
CA LYS A 225 -4.75 17.03 -5.49
C LYS A 225 -5.87 16.40 -4.65
N TYR A 226 -5.52 15.80 -3.51
CA TYR A 226 -6.41 14.93 -2.73
C TYR A 226 -6.76 15.49 -1.34
N ALA A 227 -6.29 16.69 -0.99
CA ALA A 227 -6.65 17.37 0.27
C ALA A 227 -8.18 17.53 0.46
N GLY A 228 -8.94 17.64 -0.64
CA GLY A 228 -10.37 17.90 -0.59
C GLY A 228 -10.66 19.22 0.12
N LYS A 229 -11.27 19.15 1.31
CA LYS A 229 -11.59 20.32 2.15
C LYS A 229 -10.51 20.64 3.18
N VAL A 230 -9.53 19.76 3.35
CA VAL A 230 -8.41 19.97 4.29
C VAL A 230 -7.42 20.95 3.65
N ASP A 231 -6.76 21.77 4.46
CA ASP A 231 -5.73 22.68 3.95
C ASP A 231 -4.45 21.89 3.63
N ALA A 232 -4.08 21.85 2.35
CA ALA A 232 -2.89 21.15 1.86
C ALA A 232 -1.59 21.64 2.53
N THR A 233 -1.50 22.94 2.86
CA THR A 233 -0.32 23.50 3.52
C THR A 233 -0.18 22.99 4.95
N LEU A 234 -1.30 22.68 5.62
CA LEU A 234 -1.29 22.07 6.96
C LEU A 234 -0.91 20.60 6.89
N ILE A 235 -1.43 19.85 5.90
CA ILE A 235 -1.03 18.46 5.65
C ILE A 235 0.48 18.39 5.48
N GLU A 236 1.02 19.24 4.59
CA GLU A 236 2.46 19.30 4.33
C GLU A 236 3.26 19.69 5.58
N SER A 237 2.81 20.71 6.32
CA SER A 237 3.46 21.18 7.54
C SER A 237 3.55 20.07 8.60
N VAL A 238 2.44 19.36 8.84
CA VAL A 238 2.40 18.22 9.77
C VAL A 238 3.32 17.12 9.26
N PHE A 239 3.20 16.73 7.99
CA PHE A 239 4.00 15.66 7.38
C PHE A 239 5.51 15.92 7.50
N ASN A 240 5.97 17.12 7.16
CA ASN A 240 7.39 17.51 7.24
C ASN A 240 7.88 17.61 8.70
N SER A 241 7.00 17.95 9.64
CA SER A 241 7.38 18.06 11.06
C SER A 241 7.55 16.72 11.76
N ILE A 242 6.96 15.62 11.25
CA ILE A 242 7.09 14.28 11.83
C ILE A 242 8.55 13.81 11.89
N PRO A 243 9.28 13.66 10.75
CA PRO A 243 10.66 13.21 10.79
C PRO A 243 11.58 14.19 11.53
N ALA A 244 11.34 15.50 11.40
CA ALA A 244 12.11 16.54 12.07
C ALA A 244 12.00 16.47 13.60
N GLN A 245 10.85 16.04 14.15
CA GLN A 245 10.69 15.87 15.58
C GLN A 245 11.21 14.53 16.08
N LEU A 246 11.05 13.46 15.29
CA LEU A 246 11.58 12.14 15.64
C LEU A 246 13.11 12.16 15.72
N SER A 247 13.79 12.93 14.86
CA SER A 247 15.26 13.06 14.89
C SER A 247 15.80 13.81 16.11
N LEU A 248 14.96 14.54 16.86
CA LEU A 248 15.36 15.23 18.10
C LEU A 248 15.48 14.27 19.29
N VAL A 249 14.94 13.06 19.18
CA VAL A 249 14.96 12.06 20.23
C VAL A 249 16.11 11.08 19.94
N SER A 250 17.17 11.16 20.75
CA SER A 250 18.36 10.30 20.62
C SER A 250 18.42 9.20 21.69
N ASP A 251 17.48 9.21 22.65
CA ASP A 251 17.37 8.25 23.75
C ASP A 251 15.98 7.58 23.75
N GLU A 252 15.69 6.75 24.75
CA GLU A 252 14.41 6.05 24.86
C GLU A 252 13.23 6.96 25.27
N SER A 253 13.47 8.25 25.50
CA SER A 253 12.42 9.19 25.94
C SER A 253 11.67 9.81 24.76
N VAL A 254 10.89 8.99 24.04
CA VAL A 254 9.97 9.51 23.02
C VAL A 254 8.95 10.43 23.69
N LYS A 255 9.18 11.74 23.57
CA LYS A 255 8.28 12.77 24.09
C LYS A 255 7.06 12.88 23.17
N ARG A 256 5.94 13.30 23.75
CA ARG A 256 4.73 13.60 22.98
C ARG A 256 5.04 14.59 21.85
N PHE A 257 4.44 14.35 20.68
CA PHE A 257 4.53 15.23 19.53
C PHE A 257 4.16 16.68 19.89
N LYS A 258 4.98 17.64 19.48
CA LYS A 258 4.80 19.06 19.80
C LYS A 258 4.16 19.78 18.60
N PHE A 259 3.07 20.49 18.85
CA PHE A 259 2.36 21.26 17.83
C PHE A 259 2.90 22.69 17.64
N LYS A 260 3.72 23.17 18.58
CA LYS A 260 4.36 24.48 18.49
C LYS A 260 5.36 24.48 17.33
N HIS A 261 5.34 25.52 16.49
CA HIS A 261 6.21 25.69 15.31
C HIS A 261 6.01 24.69 14.17
N VAL A 262 4.95 23.85 14.22
CA VAL A 262 4.59 23.01 13.07
C VAL A 262 4.12 23.87 11.89
N HIS A 263 3.40 24.97 12.17
CA HIS A 263 2.94 25.92 11.16
C HIS A 263 3.04 27.35 11.71
N GLU A 264 3.22 28.35 10.85
CA GLU A 264 3.50 29.74 11.25
C GLU A 264 2.43 30.35 12.17
N ARG A 265 1.15 30.08 11.87
CA ARG A 265 0.00 30.72 12.52
C ARG A 265 -0.82 29.79 13.43
N LYS A 266 -0.43 28.53 13.54
CA LYS A 266 -1.22 27.47 14.22
C LYS A 266 -0.32 26.69 15.18
N SER A 267 -0.86 26.31 16.33
CA SER A 267 -0.02 25.69 17.38
C SER A 267 -0.78 24.76 18.33
N ARG A 268 -2.10 24.66 18.21
CA ARG A 268 -2.93 23.77 19.03
C ARG A 268 -3.24 22.50 18.25
N TYR A 269 -3.43 21.39 18.95
CA TYR A 269 -3.82 20.12 18.32
C TYR A 269 -5.06 20.25 17.41
N SER A 270 -6.09 20.96 17.90
CA SER A 270 -7.33 21.24 17.15
C SER A 270 -7.09 21.92 15.80
N ASP A 271 -5.99 22.65 15.65
CA ASP A 271 -5.65 23.33 14.41
C ASP A 271 -5.12 22.36 13.33
N PHE A 272 -4.64 21.18 13.75
CA PHE A 272 -3.97 20.17 12.93
C PHE A 272 -4.71 18.83 12.85
N GLU A 273 -5.77 18.65 13.63
CA GLU A 273 -6.52 17.39 13.74
C GLU A 273 -6.94 16.84 12.37
N THR A 274 -7.47 17.70 11.50
CA THR A 274 -7.91 17.31 10.15
C THR A 274 -6.76 16.89 9.25
N ALA A 275 -5.60 17.57 9.33
CA ALA A 275 -4.39 17.21 8.59
C ALA A 275 -3.80 15.88 9.08
N ILE A 276 -3.76 15.66 10.40
CA ILE A 276 -3.31 14.40 11.01
C ILE A 276 -4.23 13.25 10.61
N HIS A 277 -5.55 13.48 10.66
CA HIS A 277 -6.54 12.50 10.23
C HIS A 277 -6.35 12.15 8.75
N TRP A 278 -6.19 13.15 7.89
CA TRP A 278 -5.93 12.96 6.47
C TRP A 278 -4.68 12.11 6.21
N LEU A 279 -3.55 12.43 6.86
CA LEU A 279 -2.30 11.66 6.73
C LEU A 279 -2.45 10.21 7.21
N ASN A 280 -3.22 9.99 8.28
CA ASN A 280 -3.51 8.65 8.78
C ASN A 280 -4.39 7.85 7.79
N CYS A 281 -5.41 8.48 7.21
CA CYS A 281 -6.28 7.87 6.19
C CYS A 281 -5.49 7.48 4.92
N CYS A 282 -4.51 8.29 4.53
CA CYS A 282 -3.59 8.01 3.41
C CYS A 282 -2.42 7.08 3.78
N ARG A 283 -2.37 6.60 5.03
CA ARG A 283 -1.31 5.70 5.55
C ARG A 283 0.10 6.31 5.50
N LEU A 284 0.19 7.64 5.55
CA LEU A 284 1.45 8.39 5.56
C LEU A 284 1.93 8.76 6.97
N ALA A 285 1.05 8.66 7.96
CA ALA A 285 1.39 8.82 9.38
C ALA A 285 0.73 7.71 10.20
N LEU A 286 1.42 7.25 11.26
CA LEU A 286 0.89 6.25 12.18
C LEU A 286 0.83 6.85 13.59
N PRO A 287 -0.34 6.80 14.27
CA PRO A 287 -0.42 7.16 15.67
C PRO A 287 0.29 6.09 16.50
N ASN A 288 1.16 6.52 17.41
CA ASN A 288 1.71 5.67 18.45
C ASN A 288 1.02 6.03 19.77
N TYR A 289 0.27 5.08 20.32
CA TYR A 289 -0.37 5.22 21.61
C TYR A 289 0.52 4.54 22.67
N PRO A 290 0.79 5.21 23.80
CA PRO A 290 1.51 4.59 24.92
C PRO A 290 0.71 3.46 25.58
#